data_AF-A0A8H4Y6A8-F1
#
_entry.id   AF-A0A8H4Y6A8-F1
#
_cell.length_a   1.000
_cell.length_b   1.000
_cell.length_c   1.000
_cell.angle_alpha   90.00
_cell.angle_beta   90.00
_cell.angle_gamma   90.00
#
_symmetry.space_group_name_H-M   'P 1'
#
loop_
_entity.id
_entity.type
_entity.pdbx_description
1 polymer ?
#
loop_
_entity_poly.entity_id
_entity_poly.type
_entity_poly.pdbx_seq_one_letter_code
_entity_poly.pdbx_strand_id
1 'polypeptide(L)'
;MAEPGGAGSPVGSEQRAFRHARAAPKSITTTPTLAPPDNIHASPAGSSEAQHSTPGTTTPGPVPGSHWLAMFAPEPLVVKMLDDWFSMIHSLAPTLVRRRFMRRLRGGVADVDAVFCGLVVSICAATKATLPRRDYGLVTVDYCAEFLDTHDLLRCRFGQGSFTLDWCIAMYNMGTAMGATTATGLSNMRAYHALSEAAAGARYLAYYRAHDHDEIGQQILRRLIWLLFAAARYVPRDSAVSMLWLIKVATCRSADMFGRLSTTLLDQDRIESFPRPLPLSDNQLAPPAVDDSGEPWHGDDTTYIPGLNSLSDLFLIWQQAQHTPRDSDAQTNITNYLAKIQSVLDSLPPELRWRGGLSRPSHVTQGHDVQIANLFVTSLAVRSNILQKFGPTDTTCQEHQKIIDDLLEILYHLPRAVFDANGSSLVPKIRDVGAAYLEQSQLGNGVSAEIVGDARDKLERLLRKLDDLDCWQGLGILDSPPLRVEAR
;
A
#
# COMPACT_ATOMS: atom_id res chain seq x y z
N MET A 1 -19.05 -43.74 51.79
CA MET A 1 -18.04 -44.82 51.79
C MET A 1 -16.69 -44.15 51.74
N ALA A 2 -15.90 -44.38 52.77
CA ALA A 2 -14.72 -43.61 53.13
C ALA A 2 -13.47 -44.12 52.41
N GLU A 3 -12.53 -43.20 52.13
CA GLU A 3 -11.11 -43.54 51.97
C GLU A 3 -10.56 -44.22 53.23
N PRO A 4 -9.47 -44.97 53.09
CA PRO A 4 -8.20 -44.39 53.56
C PRO A 4 -7.01 -44.70 52.64
N GLY A 5 -5.96 -43.89 52.81
CA GLY A 5 -4.76 -43.86 51.99
C GLY A 5 -3.68 -44.88 52.35
N GLY A 6 -2.49 -44.68 51.76
CA GLY A 6 -1.30 -45.48 52.07
C GLY A 6 -0.18 -45.25 51.06
N ALA A 7 0.92 -44.66 51.53
CA ALA A 7 2.06 -44.16 50.79
C ALA A 7 3.04 -45.25 50.29
N GLY A 8 3.93 -44.86 49.35
CA GLY A 8 5.18 -45.57 49.10
C GLY A 8 5.90 -45.18 47.79
N SER A 9 6.92 -44.33 47.88
CA SER A 9 8.08 -44.32 46.94
C SER A 9 9.21 -45.19 47.53
N PRO A 10 10.08 -45.80 46.71
CA PRO A 10 11.41 -45.20 46.39
C PRO A 10 11.84 -45.42 44.91
N VAL A 11 12.54 -44.48 44.26
CA VAL A 11 14.02 -44.27 44.13
C VAL A 11 14.80 -45.37 43.37
N GLY A 12 15.55 -44.93 42.33
CA GLY A 12 16.73 -45.61 41.76
C GLY A 12 16.73 -45.67 40.22
N SER A 13 17.13 -44.61 39.49
CA SER A 13 18.50 -44.31 39.01
C SER A 13 19.08 -45.31 38.00
N GLU A 14 19.31 -44.88 36.75
CA GLU A 14 20.63 -44.99 36.12
C GLU A 14 20.76 -44.12 34.85
N GLN A 15 21.92 -43.47 34.77
CA GLN A 15 22.38 -42.55 33.74
C GLN A 15 23.00 -43.31 32.57
N ARG A 16 22.94 -42.74 31.35
CA ARG A 16 24.11 -42.78 30.45
C ARG A 16 24.12 -41.63 29.46
N ALA A 17 25.10 -40.76 29.66
CA ALA A 17 25.56 -39.75 28.72
C ALA A 17 26.46 -40.38 27.66
N PHE A 18 26.45 -39.85 26.43
CA PHE A 18 27.61 -39.84 25.55
C PHE A 18 27.72 -38.48 24.83
N ARG A 19 28.81 -37.77 25.14
CA ARG A 19 29.37 -36.66 24.35
C ARG A 19 30.40 -37.25 23.38
N HIS A 20 30.52 -36.67 22.18
CA HIS A 20 31.74 -36.34 21.42
C HIS A 20 31.29 -35.81 20.03
N ALA A 21 31.44 -34.52 19.70
CA ALA A 21 32.65 -33.82 19.23
C ALA A 21 33.00 -34.06 17.74
N ARG A 22 32.62 -33.08 16.90
CA ARG A 22 33.44 -32.30 15.94
C ARG A 22 34.41 -33.05 15.00
N ALA A 23 34.21 -32.93 13.68
CA ALA A 23 35.30 -32.86 12.69
C ALA A 23 34.85 -32.24 11.36
N ALA A 24 35.59 -31.20 10.94
CA ALA A 24 35.67 -30.73 9.56
C ALA A 24 36.63 -31.63 8.75
N PRO A 25 36.69 -31.48 7.42
CA PRO A 25 37.95 -31.69 6.73
C PRO A 25 38.36 -30.46 5.89
N LYS A 26 39.62 -30.04 6.08
CA LYS A 26 40.41 -29.24 5.14
C LYS A 26 41.52 -30.12 4.55
N SER A 27 41.69 -30.00 3.23
CA SER A 27 42.96 -29.95 2.49
C SER A 27 43.78 -31.23 2.25
N ILE A 28 44.18 -31.42 0.98
CA ILE A 28 45.57 -31.45 0.42
C ILE A 28 45.49 -32.18 -0.96
N THR A 29 45.58 -31.46 -2.09
CA THR A 29 46.78 -31.16 -2.92
C THR A 29 47.31 -32.34 -3.75
N THR A 30 47.16 -32.26 -5.06
CA THR A 30 48.16 -32.70 -6.05
C THR A 30 48.01 -31.88 -7.34
N THR A 31 49.01 -31.07 -7.64
CA THR A 31 49.31 -30.50 -8.97
C THR A 31 49.84 -31.59 -9.90
N PRO A 32 49.74 -31.38 -11.23
CA PRO A 32 50.98 -31.24 -11.97
C PRO A 32 51.00 -30.06 -12.94
N THR A 33 52.18 -29.45 -12.97
CA THR A 33 52.68 -28.35 -13.80
C THR A 33 52.88 -28.78 -15.25
N LEU A 34 52.55 -27.92 -16.22
CA LEU A 34 53.18 -27.86 -17.53
C LEU A 34 53.37 -26.39 -17.93
N ALA A 35 54.63 -26.05 -18.24
CA ALA A 35 55.15 -24.73 -18.55
C ALA A 35 55.03 -24.42 -20.08
N PRO A 36 55.31 -23.17 -20.51
CA PRO A 36 54.82 -22.55 -21.75
C PRO A 36 55.82 -22.64 -22.92
N PRO A 37 55.49 -22.12 -24.12
CA PRO A 37 56.50 -21.73 -25.09
C PRO A 37 56.81 -20.23 -25.04
N ASP A 38 58.11 -19.96 -25.04
CA ASP A 38 58.82 -18.68 -25.07
C ASP A 38 58.83 -17.99 -26.46
N ASN A 39 58.90 -16.66 -26.37
CA ASN A 39 59.70 -15.69 -27.14
C ASN A 39 59.74 -15.68 -28.68
N ILE A 40 59.46 -14.50 -29.25
CA ILE A 40 60.37 -13.78 -30.18
C ILE A 40 60.31 -12.25 -29.91
N HIS A 41 61.45 -11.71 -29.41
CA HIS A 41 62.14 -10.42 -29.66
C HIS A 41 61.35 -9.11 -29.96
N ALA A 42 61.78 -7.90 -29.59
CA ALA A 42 62.88 -7.35 -28.79
C ALA A 42 62.64 -5.84 -28.59
N SER A 43 63.12 -5.34 -27.46
CA SER A 43 63.27 -3.94 -27.01
C SER A 43 64.27 -3.12 -27.89
N PRO A 44 64.45 -1.77 -27.76
CA PRO A 44 64.71 -1.13 -26.47
C PRO A 44 64.23 0.32 -26.22
N ALA A 45 64.39 0.64 -24.93
CA ALA A 45 64.15 1.86 -24.19
C ALA A 45 64.83 3.13 -24.71
N GLY A 46 64.22 4.27 -24.36
CA GLY A 46 64.84 5.58 -24.23
C GLY A 46 64.09 6.36 -23.14
N SER A 47 64.79 6.66 -22.05
CA SER A 47 64.32 7.19 -20.77
C SER A 47 64.41 8.72 -20.65
N SER A 48 63.68 9.25 -19.66
CA SER A 48 63.75 10.61 -19.05
C SER A 48 63.11 11.75 -19.89
N GLU A 49 62.38 12.73 -19.36
CA GLU A 49 62.47 13.42 -18.05
C GLU A 49 61.09 13.86 -17.52
N ALA A 50 60.97 13.86 -16.20
CA ALA A 50 59.89 14.53 -15.47
C ALA A 50 60.15 16.04 -15.41
N GLN A 51 59.15 16.86 -15.76
CA GLN A 51 59.03 18.23 -15.28
C GLN A 51 57.60 18.52 -14.83
N HIS A 52 57.51 18.87 -13.55
CA HIS A 52 56.38 19.47 -12.88
C HIS A 52 55.86 20.70 -13.63
N SER A 53 54.54 20.75 -13.83
CA SER A 53 53.81 22.00 -14.00
C SER A 53 52.40 21.82 -13.46
N THR A 54 52.14 22.58 -12.40
CA THR A 54 50.92 22.70 -11.60
C THR A 54 49.72 23.17 -12.44
N PRO A 55 48.56 22.50 -12.42
CA PRO A 55 47.30 23.14 -12.79
C PRO A 55 46.73 23.81 -11.53
N GLY A 56 46.53 25.12 -11.62
CA GLY A 56 45.97 25.95 -10.57
C GLY A 56 44.63 25.41 -10.07
N THR A 57 44.44 25.54 -8.76
CA THR A 57 43.20 25.31 -8.05
C THR A 57 42.15 26.30 -8.54
N THR A 58 41.43 25.95 -9.60
CA THR A 58 40.11 26.53 -9.87
C THR A 58 39.14 25.93 -8.87
N THR A 59 38.78 26.72 -7.87
CA THR A 59 37.57 26.53 -7.06
C THR A 59 36.41 26.19 -8.01
N PRO A 60 35.69 25.06 -7.83
CA PRO A 60 34.47 24.85 -8.57
C PRO A 60 33.49 25.94 -8.13
N GLY A 61 33.15 26.84 -9.04
CA GLY A 61 32.01 27.74 -8.85
C GLY A 61 30.74 26.92 -8.59
N PRO A 62 29.72 27.52 -7.96
CA PRO A 62 28.45 26.83 -7.72
C PRO A 62 27.93 26.30 -9.05
N VAL A 63 27.75 24.98 -9.13
CA VAL A 63 27.00 24.34 -10.22
C VAL A 63 25.65 25.07 -10.30
N PRO A 64 25.21 25.54 -11.47
CA PRO A 64 23.90 26.18 -11.59
C PRO A 64 22.86 25.25 -10.99
N GLY A 65 22.18 25.69 -9.92
CA GLY A 65 21.11 24.93 -9.31
C GLY A 65 20.10 24.56 -10.40
N SER A 66 19.71 23.30 -10.43
CA SER A 66 18.75 22.86 -11.42
C SER A 66 17.39 23.32 -10.93
N HIS A 67 16.87 24.43 -11.46
CA HIS A 67 15.59 25.01 -11.04
C HIS A 67 14.39 24.17 -11.52
N TRP A 68 14.42 22.84 -11.30
CA TRP A 68 13.43 21.88 -11.76
C TRP A 68 12.05 22.23 -11.25
N LEU A 69 11.92 22.58 -9.97
CA LEU A 69 10.61 22.84 -9.39
C LEU A 69 9.96 24.09 -10.01
N ALA A 70 10.75 25.13 -10.29
CA ALA A 70 10.28 26.33 -10.98
C ALA A 70 9.90 26.06 -12.46
N MET A 71 10.52 25.07 -13.11
CA MET A 71 10.14 24.61 -14.46
C MET A 71 8.87 23.75 -14.45
N PHE A 72 8.60 23.04 -13.35
CA PHE A 72 7.42 22.18 -13.22
C PHE A 72 6.13 23.00 -13.04
N ALA A 73 6.09 23.90 -12.05
CA ALA A 73 4.91 24.70 -11.76
C ALA A 73 5.27 25.94 -10.93
N PRO A 74 4.44 27.01 -10.97
CA PRO A 74 4.60 28.14 -10.07
C PRO A 74 4.59 27.70 -8.60
N GLU A 75 5.49 28.23 -7.78
CA GLU A 75 5.61 27.90 -6.36
C GLU A 75 4.27 27.95 -5.60
N PRO A 76 3.39 28.96 -5.77
CA PRO A 76 2.10 28.99 -5.08
C PRO A 76 1.20 27.79 -5.41
N LEU A 77 1.30 27.25 -6.63
CA LEU A 77 0.52 26.08 -7.03
C LEU A 77 1.07 24.81 -6.36
N VAL A 78 2.39 24.64 -6.33
CA VAL A 78 3.04 23.51 -5.65
C VAL A 78 2.69 23.51 -4.17
N VAL A 79 2.82 24.66 -3.50
CA VAL A 79 2.48 24.80 -2.07
C VAL A 79 1.01 24.47 -1.82
N LYS A 80 0.09 25.00 -2.64
CA LYS A 80 -1.35 24.67 -2.55
C LYS A 80 -1.61 23.17 -2.65
N MET A 81 -0.97 22.47 -3.60
CA MET A 81 -1.16 21.02 -3.76
C MET A 81 -0.59 20.24 -2.57
N LEU A 82 0.53 20.68 -2.00
CA LEU A 82 1.10 20.08 -0.79
C LEU A 82 0.20 20.30 0.43
N ASP A 83 -0.35 21.50 0.61
CA ASP A 83 -1.30 21.78 1.69
C ASP A 83 -2.58 20.94 1.52
N ASP A 84 -3.07 20.77 0.30
CA ASP A 84 -4.19 19.88 -0.01
C ASP A 84 -3.86 18.41 0.30
N TRP A 85 -2.63 17.94 0.01
CA TRP A 85 -2.17 16.60 0.41
C TRP A 85 -2.18 16.43 1.93
N PHE A 86 -1.56 17.34 2.67
CA PHE A 86 -1.46 17.25 4.13
C PHE A 86 -2.83 17.39 4.82
N SER A 87 -3.72 18.23 4.29
CA SER A 87 -5.04 18.45 4.89
C SER A 87 -6.05 17.34 4.58
N MET A 88 -6.02 16.77 3.38
CA MET A 88 -7.07 15.86 2.92
C MET A 88 -6.64 14.40 2.74
N ILE A 89 -5.36 14.13 2.41
CA ILE A 89 -4.91 12.81 1.96
C ILE A 89 -3.98 12.15 2.98
N HIS A 90 -3.20 12.93 3.73
CA HIS A 90 -2.21 12.42 4.66
C HIS A 90 -2.78 11.47 5.73
N SER A 91 -4.04 11.62 6.14
CA SER A 91 -4.67 10.69 7.09
C SER A 91 -4.84 9.27 6.53
N LEU A 92 -4.84 9.10 5.20
CA LEU A 92 -4.85 7.80 4.53
C LEU A 92 -3.44 7.31 4.20
N ALA A 93 -2.56 8.22 3.79
CA ALA A 93 -1.19 7.93 3.37
C ALA A 93 -0.15 8.72 4.19
N PRO A 94 0.09 8.36 5.46
CA PRO A 94 0.97 9.11 6.37
C PRO A 94 2.46 8.83 6.13
N THR A 95 2.91 8.88 4.87
CA THR A 95 4.28 8.55 4.42
C THR A 95 5.28 9.69 4.58
N LEU A 96 4.87 10.84 5.10
CA LEU A 96 5.72 12.02 5.24
C LEU A 96 5.56 12.62 6.63
N VAL A 97 6.60 13.30 7.11
CA VAL A 97 6.53 14.18 8.29
C VAL A 97 6.52 15.61 7.76
N ARG A 98 5.41 16.33 7.92
CA ARG A 98 5.14 17.61 7.25
C ARG A 98 6.25 18.62 7.52
N ARG A 99 6.64 18.81 8.78
CA ARG A 99 7.69 19.76 9.16
C ARG A 99 9.03 19.47 8.50
N ARG A 100 9.47 18.22 8.54
CA ARG A 100 10.72 17.78 7.90
C ARG A 100 10.66 17.99 6.38
N PHE A 101 9.53 17.66 5.77
CA PHE A 101 9.32 17.81 4.33
C PHE A 101 9.32 19.29 3.90
N MET A 102 8.52 20.13 4.55
CA MET A 102 8.40 21.56 4.23
C MET A 102 9.70 22.33 4.51
N ARG A 103 10.46 21.95 5.54
CA ARG A 103 11.79 22.52 5.80
C ARG A 103 12.77 22.24 4.66
N ARG A 104 12.78 21.00 4.14
CA ARG A 104 13.61 20.65 2.97
C ARG A 104 13.17 21.42 1.73
N LEU A 105 11.86 21.58 1.51
CA LEU A 105 11.33 22.34 0.39
C LEU A 105 11.76 23.82 0.45
N ARG A 106 11.52 24.49 1.58
CA ARG A 106 11.92 25.90 1.79
C ARG A 106 13.43 26.09 1.77
N GLY A 107 14.19 25.07 2.15
CA GLY A 107 15.64 25.07 2.07
C GLY A 107 16.21 24.88 0.66
N GLY A 108 15.37 24.81 -0.38
CA GLY A 108 15.81 24.67 -1.77
C GLY A 108 16.37 23.28 -2.11
N VAL A 109 16.11 22.26 -1.29
CA VAL A 109 16.63 20.90 -1.53
C VAL A 109 16.14 20.34 -2.86
N ALA A 110 14.95 20.75 -3.30
CA ALA A 110 14.38 20.30 -4.59
C ALA A 110 15.17 20.80 -5.81
N ASP A 111 16.00 21.85 -5.68
CA ASP A 111 16.80 22.38 -6.81
C ASP A 111 18.15 21.67 -6.95
N VAL A 112 18.53 20.84 -5.98
CA VAL A 112 19.84 20.17 -5.91
C VAL A 112 19.74 18.64 -5.78
N ASP A 113 18.64 18.14 -5.22
CA ASP A 113 18.36 16.71 -5.05
C ASP A 113 17.22 16.30 -5.98
N ALA A 114 17.59 15.62 -7.07
CA ALA A 114 16.67 15.14 -8.09
C ALA A 114 15.59 14.21 -7.52
N VAL A 115 15.95 13.34 -6.55
CA VAL A 115 15.01 12.39 -5.95
C VAL A 115 14.00 13.12 -5.08
N PHE A 116 14.45 14.13 -4.33
CA PHE A 116 13.54 14.95 -3.54
C PHE A 116 12.62 15.80 -4.42
N CYS A 117 13.12 16.37 -5.52
CA CYS A 117 12.27 17.03 -6.53
C CYS A 117 11.24 16.04 -7.09
N GLY A 118 11.68 14.83 -7.42
CA GLY A 118 10.80 13.77 -7.90
C GLY A 118 9.72 13.38 -6.88
N LEU A 119 10.06 13.35 -5.59
CA LEU A 119 9.10 13.15 -4.51
C LEU A 119 8.06 14.28 -4.46
N VAL A 120 8.46 15.55 -4.55
CA VAL A 120 7.52 16.69 -4.58
C VAL A 120 6.55 16.57 -5.76
N VAL A 121 7.06 16.29 -6.96
CA VAL A 121 6.23 16.12 -8.18
C VAL A 121 5.29 14.91 -8.02
N SER A 122 5.75 13.81 -7.43
CA SER A 122 4.92 12.63 -7.18
C SER A 122 3.75 12.91 -6.24
N ILE A 123 3.94 13.76 -5.22
CA ILE A 123 2.88 14.17 -4.30
C ILE A 123 1.86 15.02 -5.04
N CYS A 124 2.29 15.90 -5.94
CA CYS A 124 1.40 16.67 -6.80
C CYS A 124 0.56 15.73 -7.69
N ALA A 125 1.18 14.72 -8.30
CA ALA A 125 0.48 13.71 -9.09
C ALA A 125 -0.58 12.95 -8.26
N ALA A 126 -0.20 12.44 -7.08
CA ALA A 126 -1.10 11.71 -6.19
C ALA A 126 -2.23 12.60 -5.64
N THR A 127 -1.96 13.88 -5.39
CA THR A 127 -2.98 14.87 -5.00
C THR A 127 -3.99 15.09 -6.11
N LYS A 128 -3.52 15.31 -7.35
CA LYS A 128 -4.41 15.49 -8.50
C LYS A 128 -5.26 14.25 -8.78
N ALA A 129 -4.67 13.07 -8.68
CA ALA A 129 -5.36 11.79 -8.88
C ALA A 129 -6.43 11.54 -7.82
N THR A 130 -6.11 11.85 -6.56
CA THR A 130 -7.04 11.67 -5.43
C THR A 130 -8.17 12.69 -5.45
N LEU A 131 -7.89 13.94 -5.85
CA LEU A 131 -8.86 15.05 -5.83
C LEU A 131 -9.21 15.48 -7.27
N PRO A 132 -9.90 14.64 -8.06
CA PRO A 132 -10.10 14.88 -9.50
C PRO A 132 -10.91 16.15 -9.77
N ARG A 133 -11.82 16.53 -8.86
CA ARG A 133 -12.68 17.73 -8.98
C ARG A 133 -11.97 19.03 -8.66
N ARG A 134 -10.80 19.00 -8.03
CA ARG A 134 -10.02 20.22 -7.80
C ARG A 134 -9.26 20.59 -9.06
N ASP A 135 -9.34 21.88 -9.39
CA ASP A 135 -8.59 22.46 -10.49
C ASP A 135 -7.20 22.92 -10.02
N TYR A 136 -6.20 22.36 -10.67
CA TYR A 136 -4.78 22.66 -10.49
C TYR A 136 -4.14 23.12 -11.82
N GLY A 137 -4.96 23.56 -12.77
CA GLY A 137 -4.50 24.06 -14.07
C GLY A 137 -3.81 22.97 -14.89
N LEU A 138 -2.55 23.22 -15.25
CA LEU A 138 -1.76 22.36 -16.13
C LEU A 138 -1.27 21.07 -15.46
N VAL A 139 -1.33 20.97 -14.13
CA VAL A 139 -0.81 19.80 -13.40
C VAL A 139 -1.77 18.63 -13.53
N THR A 140 -1.39 17.65 -14.35
CA THR A 140 -2.05 16.36 -14.52
C THR A 140 -1.09 15.22 -14.12
N VAL A 141 -1.62 14.01 -13.93
CA VAL A 141 -0.78 12.83 -13.62
C VAL A 141 0.18 12.52 -14.77
N ASP A 142 -0.29 12.63 -16.01
CA ASP A 142 0.53 12.40 -17.20
C ASP A 142 1.62 13.48 -17.35
N TYR A 143 1.28 14.74 -17.10
CA TYR A 143 2.26 15.83 -17.07
C TYR A 143 3.36 15.60 -16.01
N CYS A 144 2.97 15.18 -14.80
CA CYS A 144 3.95 14.83 -13.76
C CYS A 144 4.85 13.68 -14.20
N ALA A 145 4.28 12.62 -14.81
CA ALA A 145 5.06 11.48 -15.28
C ALA A 145 6.06 11.87 -16.38
N GLU A 146 5.60 12.63 -17.38
CA GLU A 146 6.44 13.13 -18.46
C GLU A 146 7.56 14.05 -17.94
N PHE A 147 7.25 14.91 -16.97
CA PHE A 147 8.24 15.78 -16.34
C PHE A 147 9.33 14.98 -15.61
N LEU A 148 8.93 13.96 -14.84
CA LEU A 148 9.86 13.07 -14.13
C LEU A 148 10.79 12.32 -15.08
N ASP A 149 10.24 11.82 -16.20
CA ASP A 149 10.99 11.09 -17.23
C ASP A 149 11.95 12.02 -17.99
N THR A 150 11.47 13.20 -18.40
CA THR A 150 12.24 14.18 -19.18
C THR A 150 13.47 14.69 -18.42
N HIS A 151 13.36 14.83 -17.11
CA HIS A 151 14.41 15.34 -16.24
C HIS A 151 15.17 14.25 -15.46
N ASP A 152 14.92 12.96 -15.75
CA ASP A 152 15.56 11.81 -15.10
C ASP A 152 15.48 11.83 -13.54
N LEU A 153 14.43 12.42 -12.97
CA LEU A 153 14.38 12.76 -11.53
C LEU A 153 14.28 11.54 -10.60
N LEU A 154 13.74 10.43 -11.10
CA LEU A 154 13.58 9.18 -10.34
C LEU A 154 14.37 8.02 -10.96
N ARG A 155 15.47 8.30 -11.67
CA ARG A 155 16.23 7.26 -12.35
C ARG A 155 17.07 6.43 -11.38
N CYS A 156 16.69 5.18 -11.16
CA CYS A 156 17.53 4.20 -10.46
C CYS A 156 18.58 3.63 -11.44
N ARG A 157 19.86 3.97 -11.24
CA ARG A 157 20.96 3.42 -12.05
C ARG A 157 21.59 2.24 -11.33
N PHE A 158 21.60 1.06 -11.97
CA PHE A 158 22.17 -0.19 -11.46
C PHE A 158 23.59 -0.08 -10.87
N GLY A 159 24.38 0.95 -11.23
CA GLY A 159 25.73 1.19 -10.71
C GLY A 159 25.92 2.42 -9.82
N GLN A 160 24.89 3.24 -9.54
CA GLN A 160 25.06 4.57 -8.93
C GLN A 160 24.12 4.92 -7.77
N GLY A 161 23.15 4.09 -7.37
CA GLY A 161 22.32 4.44 -6.21
C GLY A 161 21.61 3.26 -5.58
N SER A 162 21.76 3.12 -4.26
CA SER A 162 20.85 2.30 -3.45
C SER A 162 19.46 2.93 -3.46
N PHE A 163 18.42 2.11 -3.34
CA PHE A 163 17.07 2.60 -3.04
C PHE A 163 17.12 3.60 -1.87
N THR A 164 16.37 4.70 -1.99
CA THR A 164 16.17 5.65 -0.90
C THR A 164 14.70 5.67 -0.51
N LEU A 165 14.40 6.11 0.70
CA LEU A 165 13.02 6.17 1.19
C LEU A 165 12.17 7.14 0.36
N ASP A 166 12.72 8.32 0.04
CA ASP A 166 12.05 9.31 -0.81
C ASP A 166 11.71 8.73 -2.19
N TRP A 167 12.64 7.98 -2.79
CA TRP A 167 12.40 7.33 -4.08
C TRP A 167 11.28 6.29 -3.98
N CYS A 168 11.28 5.46 -2.94
CA CYS A 168 10.24 4.43 -2.77
C CYS A 168 8.84 5.06 -2.57
N ILE A 169 8.76 6.16 -1.82
CA ILE A 169 7.51 6.91 -1.63
C ILE A 169 7.08 7.56 -2.96
N ALA A 170 8.02 8.13 -3.71
CA ALA A 170 7.72 8.76 -4.99
C ALA A 170 7.15 7.75 -6.00
N MET A 171 7.76 6.56 -6.08
CA MET A 171 7.29 5.47 -6.93
C MET A 171 5.92 4.94 -6.49
N TYR A 172 5.65 4.84 -5.17
CA TYR A 172 4.32 4.51 -4.65
C TYR A 172 3.26 5.54 -5.05
N ASN A 173 3.56 6.83 -4.88
CA ASN A 173 2.66 7.92 -5.24
C ASN A 173 2.36 7.94 -6.74
N MET A 174 3.37 7.79 -7.60
CA MET A 174 3.17 7.73 -9.05
C MET A 174 2.38 6.49 -9.46
N GLY A 175 2.69 5.32 -8.88
CA GLY A 175 2.00 4.08 -9.19
C GLY A 175 0.51 4.12 -8.82
N THR A 176 0.19 4.64 -7.64
CA THR A 176 -1.21 4.85 -7.22
C THR A 176 -1.92 5.92 -8.04
N ALA A 177 -1.26 7.03 -8.37
CA ALA A 177 -1.82 8.11 -9.18
C ALA A 177 -2.18 7.62 -10.59
N MET A 178 -1.22 7.00 -11.30
CA MET A 178 -1.44 6.43 -12.63
C MET A 178 -2.53 5.34 -12.60
N GLY A 179 -2.54 4.52 -11.56
CA GLY A 179 -3.56 3.49 -11.35
C GLY A 179 -4.96 4.06 -11.15
N ALA A 180 -5.11 5.28 -10.63
CA ALA A 180 -6.41 5.91 -10.42
C ALA A 180 -6.94 6.64 -11.67
N THR A 181 -6.05 7.12 -12.55
CA THR A 181 -6.43 7.96 -13.70
C THR A 181 -6.43 7.26 -15.05
N THR A 182 -5.71 6.15 -15.21
CA THR A 182 -5.66 5.42 -16.50
C THR A 182 -6.82 4.46 -16.63
N ALA A 183 -7.46 4.33 -17.79
CA ALA A 183 -8.64 3.46 -17.99
C ALA A 183 -8.42 1.99 -17.59
N THR A 184 -7.19 1.49 -17.79
CA THR A 184 -6.79 0.14 -17.38
C THR A 184 -6.44 0.04 -15.89
N GLY A 185 -6.54 1.13 -15.13
CA GLY A 185 -6.30 1.18 -13.70
C GLY A 185 -4.91 0.66 -13.31
N LEU A 186 -4.84 -0.16 -12.25
CA LEU A 186 -3.61 -0.84 -11.82
C LEU A 186 -3.04 -1.84 -12.84
N SER A 187 -3.76 -2.16 -13.94
CA SER A 187 -3.21 -2.94 -15.07
C SER A 187 -2.27 -2.13 -15.95
N ASN A 188 -2.27 -0.81 -15.81
CA ASN A 188 -1.38 0.03 -16.58
C ASN A 188 0.07 -0.35 -16.30
N MET A 189 0.84 -0.60 -17.37
CA MET A 189 2.24 -1.04 -17.26
C MET A 189 3.08 -0.10 -16.39
N ARG A 190 2.90 1.22 -16.53
CA ARG A 190 3.66 2.22 -15.75
C ARG A 190 3.24 2.21 -14.28
N ALA A 191 1.94 2.10 -14.01
CA ALA A 191 1.43 2.00 -12.64
C ALA A 191 1.96 0.74 -11.93
N TYR A 192 1.86 -0.42 -12.60
CA TYR A 192 2.37 -1.69 -12.10
C TYR A 192 3.88 -1.63 -11.88
N HIS A 193 4.66 -1.13 -12.85
CA HIS A 193 6.10 -0.99 -12.72
C HIS A 193 6.48 -0.11 -11.52
N ALA A 194 5.83 1.05 -11.38
CA ALA A 194 6.13 1.97 -10.28
C ALA A 194 5.82 1.36 -8.89
N LEU A 195 4.69 0.67 -8.74
CA LEU A 195 4.38 -0.03 -7.49
C LEU A 195 5.33 -1.21 -7.22
N SER A 196 5.74 -1.93 -8.26
CA SER A 196 6.71 -3.03 -8.18
C SER A 196 8.05 -2.56 -7.64
N GLU A 197 8.53 -1.45 -8.21
CA GLU A 197 9.77 -0.78 -7.85
C GLU A 197 9.70 -0.23 -6.41
N ALA A 198 8.60 0.43 -6.04
CA ALA A 198 8.37 0.87 -4.66
C ALA A 198 8.41 -0.30 -3.66
N ALA A 199 7.78 -1.43 -3.99
CA ALA A 199 7.77 -2.64 -3.17
C ALA A 199 9.14 -3.31 -3.08
N ALA A 200 9.90 -3.36 -4.18
CA ALA A 200 11.26 -3.88 -4.20
C ALA A 200 12.19 -3.01 -3.34
N GLY A 201 12.13 -1.69 -3.51
CA GLY A 201 12.93 -0.74 -2.75
C GLY A 201 12.61 -0.72 -1.27
N ALA A 202 11.33 -0.67 -0.90
CA ALA A 202 10.90 -0.67 0.51
C ALA A 202 11.36 -1.95 1.23
N ARG A 203 11.25 -3.12 0.58
CA ARG A 203 11.82 -4.36 1.10
C ARG A 203 13.32 -4.27 1.28
N TYR A 204 14.04 -3.83 0.25
CA TYR A 204 15.48 -3.76 0.29
C TYR A 204 15.94 -2.90 1.48
N LEU A 205 15.30 -1.73 1.65
CA LEU A 205 15.54 -0.86 2.77
C LEU A 205 15.24 -1.54 4.11
N ALA A 206 14.09 -2.20 4.24
CA ALA A 206 13.67 -2.79 5.52
C ALA A 206 14.52 -3.99 5.96
N TYR A 207 15.01 -4.80 5.03
CA TYR A 207 15.78 -6.01 5.37
C TYR A 207 17.29 -5.79 5.39
N TYR A 208 17.81 -4.93 4.52
CA TYR A 208 19.26 -4.78 4.34
C TYR A 208 19.80 -3.45 4.84
N ARG A 209 18.97 -2.39 4.89
CA ARG A 209 19.43 -1.02 5.21
C ARG A 209 18.64 -0.37 6.36
N ALA A 210 17.87 -1.14 7.13
CA ALA A 210 17.02 -0.56 8.19
C ALA A 210 17.83 0.16 9.26
N HIS A 211 19.05 -0.31 9.54
CA HIS A 211 19.98 0.29 10.49
C HIS A 211 20.59 1.63 10.02
N ASP A 212 20.52 1.94 8.73
CA ASP A 212 21.00 3.21 8.19
C ASP A 212 19.97 4.33 8.32
N HIS A 213 18.75 3.99 8.72
CA HIS A 213 17.68 4.96 8.91
C HIS A 213 17.56 5.34 10.38
N ASP A 214 17.41 6.65 10.61
CA ASP A 214 16.98 7.21 11.90
C ASP A 214 15.59 6.66 12.27
N GLU A 215 15.19 6.83 13.54
CA GLU A 215 13.91 6.33 14.03
C GLU A 215 12.72 6.84 13.18
N ILE A 216 12.79 8.10 12.72
CA ILE A 216 11.80 8.70 11.84
C ILE A 216 11.73 7.94 10.50
N GLY A 217 12.87 7.71 9.85
CA GLY A 217 12.95 6.97 8.59
C GLY A 217 12.46 5.53 8.74
N GLN A 218 12.76 4.87 9.86
CA GLN A 218 12.24 3.53 10.14
C GLN A 218 10.72 3.53 10.31
N GLN A 219 10.13 4.50 11.01
CA GLN A 219 8.67 4.60 11.15
C GLN A 219 8.01 4.87 9.80
N ILE A 220 8.54 5.79 8.99
CA ILE A 220 8.01 6.07 7.65
C ILE A 220 8.10 4.83 6.74
N LEU A 221 9.22 4.10 6.79
CA LEU A 221 9.39 2.87 6.02
C LEU A 221 8.36 1.80 6.41
N ARG A 222 8.07 1.65 7.71
CA ARG A 222 7.00 0.75 8.18
C ARG A 222 5.64 1.18 7.63
N ARG A 223 5.32 2.48 7.68
CA ARG A 223 4.06 3.01 7.12
C ARG A 223 3.94 2.72 5.62
N LEU A 224 5.01 2.94 4.86
CA LEU A 224 5.05 2.65 3.43
C LEU A 224 4.83 1.17 3.12
N ILE A 225 5.45 0.25 3.86
CA ILE A 225 5.28 -1.20 3.66
C ILE A 225 3.82 -1.61 3.90
N TRP A 226 3.18 -1.12 4.97
CA TRP A 226 1.78 -1.42 5.23
C TRP A 226 0.82 -0.79 4.21
N LEU A 227 1.16 0.38 3.64
CA LEU A 227 0.40 0.97 2.53
C LEU A 227 0.56 0.20 1.23
N LEU A 228 1.77 -0.25 0.90
CA LEU A 228 2.03 -1.11 -0.26
C LEU A 228 1.30 -2.45 -0.11
N PHE A 229 1.24 -3.00 1.11
CA PHE A 229 0.48 -4.20 1.40
C PHE A 229 -1.02 -3.98 1.14
N ALA A 230 -1.60 -2.89 1.63
CA ALA A 230 -3.00 -2.55 1.39
C ALA A 230 -3.29 -2.32 -0.12
N ALA A 231 -2.42 -1.60 -0.82
CA ALA A 231 -2.58 -1.29 -2.25
C ALA A 231 -2.50 -2.54 -3.14
N ALA A 232 -1.66 -3.52 -2.81
CA ALA A 232 -1.50 -4.75 -3.58
C ALA A 232 -2.69 -5.73 -3.47
N ARG A 233 -3.65 -5.49 -2.55
CA ARG A 233 -4.70 -6.45 -2.19
C ARG A 233 -6.11 -6.02 -2.56
N TYR A 234 -6.29 -4.79 -3.01
CA TYR A 234 -7.59 -4.29 -3.45
C TYR A 234 -7.61 -4.10 -4.97
N VAL A 235 -8.07 -5.13 -5.69
CA VAL A 235 -8.38 -5.06 -7.12
C VAL A 235 -9.86 -5.46 -7.28
N PRO A 236 -10.73 -4.54 -7.74
CA PRO A 236 -12.15 -4.81 -7.91
C PRO A 236 -12.39 -5.92 -8.93
N ARG A 237 -13.48 -6.65 -8.72
CA ARG A 237 -13.87 -7.79 -9.54
C ARG A 237 -14.89 -7.32 -10.57
N ASP A 238 -14.43 -6.85 -11.73
CA ASP A 238 -15.36 -6.59 -12.84
C ASP A 238 -15.38 -7.72 -13.89
N SER A 239 -16.62 -8.17 -14.10
CA SER A 239 -17.20 -9.25 -14.91
C SER A 239 -16.75 -9.29 -16.38
N ALA A 240 -16.74 -10.40 -17.13
CA ALA A 240 -17.66 -11.54 -17.13
C ALA A 240 -17.02 -12.75 -17.83
N VAL A 241 -17.02 -13.95 -17.22
CA VAL A 241 -17.46 -15.21 -17.86
C VAL A 241 -17.76 -16.21 -16.74
N SER A 242 -19.01 -16.65 -16.68
CA SER A 242 -19.44 -17.82 -15.93
C SER A 242 -18.84 -19.10 -16.56
N MET A 243 -18.56 -20.11 -15.73
CA MET A 243 -18.35 -21.51 -16.16
C MET A 243 -16.97 -21.93 -16.72
N LEU A 244 -15.86 -21.37 -16.22
CA LEU A 244 -14.54 -22.02 -16.29
C LEU A 244 -13.78 -21.94 -14.94
N TRP A 245 -14.53 -21.99 -13.84
CA TRP A 245 -14.01 -21.76 -12.49
C TRP A 245 -13.47 -23.03 -11.80
N LEU A 246 -13.63 -24.22 -12.39
CA LEU A 246 -13.36 -25.51 -11.73
C LEU A 246 -11.98 -26.14 -11.99
N ILE A 247 -11.13 -25.57 -12.87
CA ILE A 247 -9.78 -26.12 -13.15
C ILE A 247 -8.64 -25.23 -12.56
N LYS A 248 -8.96 -24.12 -11.91
CA LYS A 248 -7.97 -23.15 -11.36
C LYS A 248 -7.93 -23.06 -9.82
N VAL A 249 -8.18 -24.16 -9.11
CA VAL A 249 -8.36 -24.14 -7.63
C VAL A 249 -7.07 -24.39 -6.82
N ALA A 250 -5.88 -24.50 -7.42
CA ALA A 250 -4.65 -24.73 -6.67
C ALA A 250 -3.51 -23.76 -7.04
N THR A 251 -3.55 -22.52 -6.51
CA THR A 251 -2.40 -21.72 -6.03
C THR A 251 -2.79 -20.26 -5.77
N CYS A 252 -2.50 -19.75 -4.57
CA CYS A 252 -2.76 -18.38 -4.14
C CYS A 252 -2.00 -17.33 -4.95
N ARG A 253 -2.69 -16.49 -5.73
CA ARG A 253 -2.12 -15.28 -6.36
C ARG A 253 -3.18 -14.20 -6.54
N SER A 254 -3.14 -13.16 -5.70
CA SER A 254 -3.99 -11.96 -5.81
C SER A 254 -3.71 -11.07 -7.04
N ALA A 255 -2.88 -11.55 -7.98
CA ALA A 255 -2.60 -10.92 -9.26
C ALA A 255 -3.06 -11.79 -10.46
N ASP A 256 -3.38 -13.08 -10.27
CA ASP A 256 -3.72 -13.96 -11.39
C ASP A 256 -5.23 -14.08 -11.70
N MET A 257 -6.10 -13.26 -11.08
CA MET A 257 -7.48 -13.12 -11.56
C MET A 257 -7.55 -12.60 -13.01
N PHE A 258 -6.47 -11.98 -13.50
CA PHE A 258 -6.28 -11.55 -14.89
C PHE A 258 -4.99 -12.08 -15.54
N GLY A 259 -4.31 -13.08 -14.95
CA GLY A 259 -2.99 -13.55 -15.44
C GLY A 259 -1.80 -12.61 -15.14
N ARG A 260 -1.85 -11.82 -14.05
CA ARG A 260 -0.78 -10.87 -13.70
C ARG A 260 0.19 -11.47 -12.69
N LEU A 261 1.47 -11.16 -12.87
CA LEU A 261 2.52 -11.47 -11.91
C LEU A 261 2.28 -10.66 -10.62
N SER A 262 2.17 -11.34 -9.48
CA SER A 262 2.10 -10.65 -8.19
C SER A 262 3.49 -10.15 -7.84
N THR A 263 3.63 -8.85 -7.62
CA THR A 263 4.77 -8.31 -6.88
C THR A 263 4.56 -8.68 -5.42
N THR A 264 4.96 -9.89 -5.05
CA THR A 264 4.94 -10.35 -3.66
C THR A 264 5.76 -9.38 -2.82
N LEU A 265 5.07 -8.48 -2.09
CA LEU A 265 5.73 -7.53 -1.21
C LEU A 265 6.47 -8.30 -0.12
N LEU A 266 5.83 -9.26 0.52
CA LEU A 266 6.44 -10.23 1.43
C LEU A 266 5.66 -11.54 1.38
N ASP A 267 6.30 -12.63 1.80
CA ASP A 267 5.62 -13.88 2.09
C ASP A 267 4.64 -13.70 3.27
N GLN A 268 3.61 -14.55 3.37
CA GLN A 268 2.55 -14.38 4.38
C GLN A 268 3.11 -14.33 5.80
N ASP A 269 3.95 -15.28 6.17
CA ASP A 269 4.54 -15.35 7.52
C ASP A 269 5.42 -14.12 7.82
N ARG A 270 6.02 -13.54 6.77
CA ARG A 270 6.90 -12.37 6.90
C ARG A 270 6.13 -11.07 7.04
N ILE A 271 4.96 -10.92 6.41
CA ILE A 271 4.13 -9.72 6.59
C ILE A 271 3.43 -9.72 7.95
N GLU A 272 2.96 -10.88 8.42
CA GLU A 272 2.30 -11.01 9.73
C GLU A 272 3.26 -10.68 10.90
N SER A 273 4.55 -11.01 10.73
CA SER A 273 5.60 -10.69 11.70
C SER A 273 6.28 -9.33 11.48
N PHE A 274 5.92 -8.59 10.42
CA PHE A 274 6.56 -7.30 10.14
C PHE A 274 6.12 -6.24 11.17
N PRO A 275 7.05 -5.41 11.71
CA PRO A 275 6.71 -4.44 12.74
C PRO A 275 5.62 -3.45 12.31
N ARG A 276 4.64 -3.23 13.19
CA ARG A 276 3.64 -2.17 13.00
C ARG A 276 4.26 -0.79 13.19
N PRO A 277 3.84 0.22 12.42
CA PRO A 277 4.19 1.60 12.71
C PRO A 277 3.59 2.02 14.06
N LEU A 278 4.36 2.80 14.82
CA LEU A 278 3.93 3.31 16.11
C LEU A 278 2.92 4.46 15.92
N PRO A 279 1.93 4.59 16.82
CA PRO A 279 0.93 5.67 16.79
C PRO A 279 1.51 7.00 17.28
N LEU A 280 2.49 7.52 16.54
CA LEU A 280 3.18 8.76 16.83
C LEU A 280 2.65 9.89 15.93
N SER A 281 2.45 11.08 16.49
CA SER A 281 2.19 12.32 15.77
C SER A 281 3.48 12.92 15.19
N ASP A 282 3.35 13.97 14.38
CA ASP A 282 4.54 14.66 13.83
C ASP A 282 5.36 15.34 14.93
N ASN A 283 4.74 15.90 15.98
CA ASN A 283 5.47 16.44 17.14
C ASN A 283 6.29 15.38 17.87
N GLN A 284 5.77 14.16 17.97
CA GLN A 284 6.45 13.07 18.65
C GLN A 284 7.60 12.49 17.82
N LEU A 285 7.48 12.51 16.48
CA LEU A 285 8.55 12.07 15.59
C LEU A 285 9.63 13.12 15.37
N ALA A 286 9.24 14.38 15.19
CA ALA A 286 10.12 15.49 14.88
C ALA A 286 9.70 16.72 15.71
N PRO A 287 10.17 16.82 16.96
CA PRO A 287 9.86 17.94 17.83
C PRO A 287 10.18 19.29 17.16
N PRO A 288 9.37 20.34 17.43
CA PRO A 288 9.58 21.63 16.81
C PRO A 288 10.93 22.21 17.25
N ALA A 289 11.66 22.78 16.29
CA ALA A 289 12.84 23.58 16.61
C ALA A 289 12.42 24.94 17.19
N VAL A 290 13.31 25.60 17.92
CA VAL A 290 13.03 26.89 18.59
C VAL A 290 12.58 27.99 17.59
N ASP A 291 13.00 27.89 16.32
CA ASP A 291 12.69 28.86 15.26
C ASP A 291 11.62 28.37 14.25
N ASP A 292 10.92 27.26 14.53
CA ASP A 292 9.95 26.68 13.60
C ASP A 292 8.62 27.45 13.65
N SER A 293 8.53 28.55 12.90
CA SER A 293 7.34 29.42 12.77
C SER A 293 6.25 28.88 11.83
N GLY A 294 6.24 27.57 11.58
CA GLY A 294 5.25 26.94 10.71
C GLY A 294 3.82 27.11 11.23
N GLU A 295 2.87 27.30 10.30
CA GLU A 295 1.46 27.32 10.67
C GLU A 295 1.06 25.99 11.34
N PRO A 296 0.33 26.05 12.48
CA PRO A 296 -0.18 24.87 13.16
C PRO A 296 -0.99 24.01 12.19
N TRP A 297 -0.71 22.72 12.20
CA TRP A 297 -1.41 21.74 11.37
C TRP A 297 -1.94 20.61 12.24
N HIS A 298 -3.12 20.10 11.91
CA HIS A 298 -3.80 19.10 12.73
C HIS A 298 -2.94 17.84 13.00
N GLY A 299 -2.05 17.45 12.07
CA GLY A 299 -1.18 16.28 12.19
C GLY A 299 0.02 16.49 13.10
N ASP A 300 0.25 17.72 13.58
CA ASP A 300 1.26 18.02 14.58
C ASP A 300 0.98 17.25 15.88
N ASP A 301 -0.28 17.26 16.33
CA ASP A 301 -0.73 16.62 17.58
C ASP A 301 -1.63 15.40 17.36
N THR A 302 -2.12 15.20 16.14
CA THR A 302 -2.98 14.06 15.79
C THR A 302 -2.18 12.97 15.08
N THR A 303 -2.31 11.72 15.52
CA THR A 303 -1.76 10.56 14.80
C THR A 303 -2.86 9.84 14.01
N TYR A 304 -2.58 9.59 12.73
CA TYR A 304 -3.47 8.81 11.85
C TYR A 304 -3.01 7.35 11.70
N ILE A 305 -1.98 6.93 12.43
CA ILE A 305 -1.45 5.56 12.32
C ILE A 305 -2.40 4.47 12.85
N PRO A 306 -3.22 4.70 13.90
CA PRO A 306 -4.21 3.71 14.32
C PRO A 306 -5.12 3.25 13.17
N GLY A 307 -5.58 4.18 12.32
CA GLY A 307 -6.41 3.84 11.16
C GLY A 307 -5.68 2.96 10.13
N LEU A 308 -4.39 3.22 9.86
CA LEU A 308 -3.58 2.38 8.98
C LEU A 308 -3.38 0.96 9.55
N ASN A 309 -3.12 0.86 10.86
CA ASN A 309 -2.94 -0.43 11.53
C ASN A 309 -4.22 -1.27 11.48
N SER A 310 -5.36 -0.70 11.84
CA SER A 310 -6.65 -1.40 11.78
C SER A 310 -7.05 -1.77 10.36
N LEU A 311 -6.77 -0.91 9.37
CA LEU A 311 -7.00 -1.24 7.96
C LEU A 311 -6.17 -2.44 7.51
N SER A 312 -4.91 -2.47 7.95
CA SER A 312 -4.00 -3.58 7.67
C SER A 312 -4.50 -4.89 8.28
N ASP A 313 -5.08 -4.85 9.49
CA ASP A 313 -5.68 -6.03 10.14
C ASP A 313 -6.87 -6.58 9.34
N LEU A 314 -7.73 -5.71 8.81
CA LEU A 314 -8.83 -6.13 7.93
C LEU A 314 -8.32 -6.85 6.67
N PHE A 315 -7.25 -6.33 6.05
CA PHE A 315 -6.64 -6.97 4.89
C PHE A 315 -5.93 -8.29 5.23
N LEU A 316 -5.32 -8.42 6.40
CA LEU A 316 -4.77 -9.69 6.87
C LEU A 316 -5.86 -10.74 7.12
N ILE A 317 -6.99 -10.33 7.70
CA ILE A 317 -8.15 -11.23 7.87
C ILE A 317 -8.64 -11.71 6.51
N TRP A 318 -8.79 -10.80 5.54
CA TRP A 318 -9.16 -11.17 4.18
C TRP A 318 -8.15 -12.13 3.54
N GLN A 319 -6.85 -11.86 3.70
CA GLN A 319 -5.80 -12.73 3.22
C GLN A 319 -5.90 -14.13 3.83
N GLN A 320 -6.06 -14.24 5.15
CA GLN A 320 -6.25 -15.54 5.82
C GLN A 320 -7.47 -16.27 5.26
N ALA A 321 -8.60 -15.56 5.12
CA ALA A 321 -9.81 -16.10 4.53
C ALA A 321 -9.56 -16.61 3.11
N GLN A 322 -8.78 -15.91 2.28
CA GLN A 322 -8.41 -16.34 0.93
C GLN A 322 -7.61 -17.66 0.90
N HIS A 323 -6.79 -17.95 1.91
CA HIS A 323 -5.97 -19.17 1.99
C HIS A 323 -6.73 -20.37 2.57
N THR A 324 -7.86 -20.16 3.25
CA THR A 324 -8.69 -21.25 3.77
C THR A 324 -9.37 -22.01 2.62
N PRO A 325 -9.29 -23.36 2.56
CA PRO A 325 -10.00 -24.16 1.57
C PRO A 325 -11.52 -23.97 1.66
N ARG A 326 -12.21 -24.04 0.51
CA ARG A 326 -13.68 -23.92 0.46
C ARG A 326 -14.42 -25.12 1.04
N ASP A 327 -13.79 -26.29 1.04
CA ASP A 327 -14.41 -27.55 1.49
C ASP A 327 -14.51 -27.66 3.03
N SER A 328 -14.01 -26.65 3.74
CA SER A 328 -14.15 -26.52 5.19
C SER A 328 -15.56 -26.02 5.56
N ASP A 329 -16.04 -26.31 6.77
CA ASP A 329 -17.36 -25.89 7.25
C ASP A 329 -17.62 -24.39 7.03
N ALA A 330 -18.48 -24.11 6.05
CA ALA A 330 -18.79 -22.76 5.58
C ALA A 330 -19.33 -21.86 6.69
N GLN A 331 -20.26 -22.38 7.52
CA GLN A 331 -20.90 -21.59 8.56
C GLN A 331 -19.91 -21.26 9.67
N THR A 332 -19.07 -22.23 10.06
CA THR A 332 -18.01 -22.00 11.05
C THR A 332 -16.98 -20.99 10.53
N ASN A 333 -16.56 -21.10 9.27
CA ASN A 333 -15.62 -20.14 8.67
C ASN A 333 -16.18 -18.72 8.59
N ILE A 334 -17.41 -18.57 8.11
CA ILE A 334 -18.09 -17.26 8.07
C ILE A 334 -18.16 -16.67 9.48
N THR A 335 -18.68 -17.42 10.45
CA THR A 335 -18.82 -16.97 11.84
C THR A 335 -17.48 -16.53 12.43
N ASN A 336 -16.43 -17.34 12.25
CA ASN A 336 -15.09 -17.05 12.73
C ASN A 336 -14.52 -15.76 12.12
N TYR A 337 -14.56 -15.61 10.80
CA TYR A 337 -13.99 -14.43 10.15
C TYR A 337 -14.80 -13.15 10.39
N LEU A 338 -16.14 -13.24 10.44
CA LEU A 338 -16.98 -12.10 10.82
C LEU A 338 -16.67 -11.65 12.25
N ALA A 339 -16.47 -12.59 13.19
CA ALA A 339 -16.06 -12.27 14.55
C ALA A 339 -14.67 -11.60 14.62
N LYS A 340 -13.70 -12.06 13.81
CA LYS A 340 -12.39 -11.40 13.69
C LYS A 340 -12.51 -9.96 13.20
N ILE A 341 -13.35 -9.70 12.19
CA ILE A 341 -13.59 -8.35 11.67
C ILE A 341 -14.22 -7.48 12.76
N GLN A 342 -15.23 -7.99 13.46
CA GLN A 342 -15.89 -7.26 14.54
C GLN A 342 -14.90 -6.92 15.67
N SER A 343 -14.01 -7.85 16.04
CA SER A 343 -12.96 -7.61 17.03
C SER A 343 -12.04 -6.44 16.65
N VAL A 344 -11.68 -6.31 15.36
CA VAL A 344 -10.91 -5.15 14.88
C VAL A 344 -11.70 -3.86 15.09
N LEU A 345 -12.99 -3.85 14.72
CA LEU A 345 -13.85 -2.67 14.87
C LEU A 345 -14.08 -2.27 16.35
N ASP A 346 -14.24 -3.25 17.24
CA ASP A 346 -14.43 -3.03 18.68
C ASP A 346 -13.16 -2.46 19.34
N SER A 347 -11.99 -2.82 18.80
CA SER A 347 -10.68 -2.34 19.26
C SER A 347 -10.32 -0.93 18.79
N LEU A 348 -11.12 -0.31 17.91
CA LEU A 348 -10.85 1.02 17.39
C LEU A 348 -10.81 2.06 18.52
N PRO A 349 -9.89 3.04 18.42
CA PRO A 349 -9.83 4.12 19.38
C PRO A 349 -11.07 5.04 19.25
N PRO A 350 -11.44 5.81 20.29
CA PRO A 350 -12.70 6.55 20.34
C PRO A 350 -12.97 7.47 19.14
N GLU A 351 -11.92 8.06 18.57
CA GLU A 351 -11.93 8.95 17.41
C GLU A 351 -12.21 8.25 16.08
N LEU A 352 -12.02 6.93 15.99
CA LEU A 352 -12.30 6.12 14.80
C LEU A 352 -13.56 5.25 14.92
N ARG A 353 -14.30 5.35 16.04
CA ARG A 353 -15.55 4.60 16.21
C ARG A 353 -16.68 5.27 15.42
N TRP A 354 -17.39 4.47 14.62
CA TRP A 354 -18.66 4.91 14.04
C TRP A 354 -19.68 5.13 15.15
N ARG A 355 -20.35 6.29 15.13
CA ARG A 355 -21.34 6.68 16.15
C ARG A 355 -22.68 7.13 15.58
N GLY A 356 -22.98 6.83 14.30
CA GLY A 356 -24.29 7.11 13.70
C GLY A 356 -24.78 8.56 13.87
N GLY A 357 -23.88 9.54 13.80
CA GLY A 357 -24.21 10.97 13.97
C GLY A 357 -24.26 11.50 15.42
N LEU A 358 -23.93 10.69 16.44
CA LEU A 358 -23.79 11.17 17.82
C LEU A 358 -22.59 12.12 18.00
N SER A 359 -22.61 12.89 19.10
CA SER A 359 -21.55 13.84 19.47
C SER A 359 -20.17 13.18 19.48
N ARG A 360 -19.21 13.83 18.82
CA ARG A 360 -17.84 13.35 18.66
C ARG A 360 -16.90 14.01 19.68
N PRO A 361 -15.76 13.38 20.00
CA PRO A 361 -14.70 14.05 20.73
C PRO A 361 -14.29 15.36 20.04
N SER A 362 -13.98 16.40 20.82
CA SER A 362 -13.71 17.75 20.31
C SER A 362 -12.45 17.86 19.44
N HIS A 363 -11.54 16.89 19.52
CA HIS A 363 -10.30 16.84 18.74
C HIS A 363 -10.42 16.05 17.43
N VAL A 364 -11.61 15.52 17.11
CA VAL A 364 -11.82 14.78 15.85
C VAL A 364 -11.74 15.75 14.66
N THR A 365 -10.83 15.43 13.75
CA THR A 365 -10.60 16.16 12.51
C THR A 365 -11.34 15.49 11.33
N GLN A 366 -11.48 16.21 10.21
CA GLN A 366 -11.94 15.60 8.95
C GLN A 366 -11.07 14.41 8.51
N GLY A 367 -9.78 14.41 8.85
CA GLY A 367 -8.89 13.28 8.59
C GLY A 367 -9.38 11.97 9.21
N HIS A 368 -9.96 12.03 10.41
CA HIS A 368 -10.56 10.86 11.07
C HIS A 368 -11.82 10.38 10.35
N ASP A 369 -12.65 11.29 9.82
CA ASP A 369 -13.81 10.91 9.01
C ASP A 369 -13.41 10.11 7.78
N VAL A 370 -12.33 10.54 7.13
CA VAL A 370 -11.76 9.85 5.97
C VAL A 370 -11.29 8.45 6.38
N GLN A 371 -10.68 8.29 7.55
CA GLN A 371 -10.28 6.98 8.07
C GLN A 371 -11.47 6.10 8.44
N ILE A 372 -12.51 6.66 9.05
CA ILE A 372 -13.76 5.96 9.36
C ILE A 372 -14.39 5.44 8.08
N ALA A 373 -14.57 6.28 7.06
CA ALA A 373 -15.10 5.83 5.77
C ALA A 373 -14.24 4.68 5.19
N ASN A 374 -12.91 4.84 5.21
CA ASN A 374 -12.00 3.82 4.71
C ASN A 374 -12.12 2.49 5.43
N LEU A 375 -12.12 2.51 6.77
CA LEU A 375 -12.18 1.32 7.61
C LEU A 375 -13.52 0.60 7.48
N PHE A 376 -14.62 1.32 7.63
CA PHE A 376 -15.94 0.71 7.66
C PHE A 376 -16.35 0.19 6.29
N VAL A 377 -16.18 0.97 5.21
CA VAL A 377 -16.46 0.47 3.85
C VAL A 377 -15.56 -0.72 3.49
N THR A 378 -14.28 -0.69 3.88
CA THR A 378 -13.38 -1.85 3.68
C THR A 378 -13.85 -3.06 4.48
N SER A 379 -14.27 -2.89 5.73
CA SER A 379 -14.80 -3.98 6.55
C SER A 379 -16.04 -4.62 5.91
N LEU A 380 -16.96 -3.81 5.39
CA LEU A 380 -18.17 -4.27 4.71
C LEU A 380 -17.85 -5.02 3.41
N ALA A 381 -16.88 -4.52 2.63
CA ALA A 381 -16.41 -5.20 1.44
C ALA A 381 -15.75 -6.55 1.77
N VAL A 382 -14.92 -6.62 2.80
CA VAL A 382 -14.30 -7.89 3.25
C VAL A 382 -15.37 -8.87 3.75
N ARG A 383 -16.36 -8.41 4.54
CA ARG A 383 -17.48 -9.24 4.98
C ARG A 383 -18.26 -9.81 3.79
N SER A 384 -18.61 -8.96 2.82
CA SER A 384 -19.29 -9.37 1.58
C SER A 384 -18.50 -10.44 0.82
N ASN A 385 -17.19 -10.24 0.66
CA ASN A 385 -16.32 -11.20 -0.03
C ASN A 385 -16.19 -12.54 0.70
N ILE A 386 -16.22 -12.53 2.04
CA ILE A 386 -16.22 -13.76 2.85
C ILE A 386 -17.51 -14.54 2.65
N LEU A 387 -18.66 -13.85 2.67
CA LEU A 387 -19.96 -14.47 2.37
C LEU A 387 -19.99 -15.07 0.97
N GLN A 388 -19.47 -14.35 -0.04
CA GLN A 388 -19.37 -14.90 -1.39
C GLN A 388 -18.38 -16.07 -1.52
N LYS A 389 -17.33 -16.09 -0.70
CA LYS A 389 -16.30 -17.15 -0.78
C LYS A 389 -16.78 -18.47 -0.19
N PHE A 390 -17.41 -18.43 0.98
CA PHE A 390 -17.79 -19.62 1.75
C PHE A 390 -19.28 -19.93 1.67
N GLY A 391 -20.13 -18.94 1.39
CA GLY A 391 -21.56 -19.14 1.20
C GLY A 391 -21.91 -19.88 -0.10
N PRO A 392 -23.19 -20.20 -0.31
CA PRO A 392 -24.33 -19.74 0.51
C PRO A 392 -24.57 -20.57 1.78
N THR A 393 -25.05 -19.91 2.83
CA THR A 393 -25.58 -20.50 4.08
C THR A 393 -26.93 -19.85 4.42
N ASP A 394 -27.67 -20.41 5.39
CA ASP A 394 -29.00 -19.90 5.81
C ASP A 394 -29.00 -18.43 6.25
N THR A 395 -27.86 -17.92 6.72
CA THR A 395 -27.70 -16.53 7.22
C THR A 395 -27.13 -15.57 6.17
N THR A 396 -26.67 -16.07 5.02
CA THR A 396 -25.95 -15.27 4.01
C THR A 396 -26.78 -14.10 3.48
N CYS A 397 -28.07 -14.31 3.21
CA CYS A 397 -28.96 -13.25 2.70
C CYS A 397 -29.18 -12.14 3.74
N GLN A 398 -29.44 -12.51 4.99
CA GLN A 398 -29.63 -11.55 6.09
C GLN A 398 -28.37 -10.73 6.35
N GLU A 399 -27.19 -11.36 6.34
CA GLU A 399 -25.92 -10.66 6.49
C GLU A 399 -25.65 -9.70 5.32
N HIS A 400 -25.96 -10.08 4.08
CA HIS A 400 -25.83 -9.18 2.93
C HIS A 400 -26.78 -7.98 3.00
N GLN A 401 -28.01 -8.15 3.51
CA GLN A 401 -28.91 -7.02 3.77
C GLN A 401 -28.31 -6.06 4.80
N LYS A 402 -27.81 -6.58 5.93
CA LYS A 402 -27.15 -5.76 6.95
C LYS A 402 -25.95 -4.99 6.40
N ILE A 403 -25.13 -5.65 5.56
CA ILE A 403 -23.98 -5.01 4.92
C ILE A 403 -24.40 -3.80 4.08
N ILE A 404 -25.49 -3.92 3.30
CA ILE A 404 -25.98 -2.81 2.47
C ILE A 404 -26.62 -1.70 3.31
N ASP A 405 -27.33 -2.04 4.38
CA ASP A 405 -27.92 -1.06 5.28
C ASP A 405 -26.83 -0.22 5.96
N ASP A 406 -25.80 -0.87 6.52
CA ASP A 406 -24.64 -0.22 7.12
C ASP A 406 -23.88 0.63 6.07
N LEU A 407 -23.75 0.14 4.83
CA LEU A 407 -23.10 0.89 3.75
C LEU A 407 -23.87 2.17 3.40
N LEU A 408 -25.18 2.07 3.22
CA LEU A 408 -26.03 3.23 2.95
C LEU A 408 -26.03 4.22 4.12
N GLU A 409 -25.96 3.74 5.36
CA GLU A 409 -25.82 4.60 6.53
C GLU A 409 -24.55 5.47 6.41
N ILE A 410 -23.40 4.86 6.11
CA ILE A 410 -22.13 5.58 5.95
C ILE A 410 -22.21 6.58 4.79
N LEU A 411 -22.72 6.15 3.63
CA LEU A 411 -22.78 6.98 2.41
C LEU A 411 -23.70 8.21 2.53
N TYR A 412 -24.73 8.15 3.37
CA TYR A 412 -25.67 9.24 3.56
C TYR A 412 -25.36 10.14 4.77
N HIS A 413 -24.54 9.69 5.72
CA HIS A 413 -24.20 10.45 6.93
C HIS A 413 -22.82 11.10 6.89
N LEU A 414 -21.91 10.67 6.03
CA LEU A 414 -20.60 11.32 5.86
C LEU A 414 -20.61 12.38 4.76
N PRO A 415 -19.92 13.53 4.96
CA PRO A 415 -19.81 14.56 3.93
C PRO A 415 -19.12 14.06 2.65
N ARG A 416 -19.50 14.63 1.50
CA ARG A 416 -18.90 14.31 0.19
C ARG A 416 -17.37 14.44 0.17
N ALA A 417 -16.83 15.47 0.83
CA ALA A 417 -15.40 15.72 0.89
C ALA A 417 -14.61 14.54 1.51
N VAL A 418 -15.25 13.73 2.36
CA VAL A 418 -14.68 12.52 2.94
C VAL A 418 -14.45 11.45 1.87
N PHE A 419 -15.42 11.29 0.98
CA PHE A 419 -15.35 10.34 -0.13
C PHE A 419 -14.45 10.84 -1.25
N ASP A 420 -14.39 12.16 -1.49
CA ASP A 420 -13.49 12.73 -2.49
C ASP A 420 -12.01 12.43 -2.15
N ALA A 421 -11.64 12.42 -0.86
CA ALA A 421 -10.27 12.12 -0.41
C ALA A 421 -9.85 10.64 -0.57
N ASN A 422 -10.78 9.70 -0.78
CA ASN A 422 -10.50 8.26 -0.81
C ASN A 422 -11.25 7.49 -1.92
N GLY A 423 -11.93 8.19 -2.82
CA GLY A 423 -12.96 7.55 -3.64
C GLY A 423 -12.38 6.61 -4.69
N SER A 424 -11.14 6.81 -5.14
CA SER A 424 -10.43 5.84 -6.00
C SER A 424 -10.29 4.46 -5.36
N SER A 425 -10.25 4.39 -4.02
CA SER A 425 -10.23 3.13 -3.25
C SER A 425 -11.62 2.68 -2.83
N LEU A 426 -12.50 3.61 -2.44
CA LEU A 426 -13.82 3.29 -1.90
C LEU A 426 -14.86 2.95 -2.96
N VAL A 427 -14.92 3.68 -4.08
CA VAL A 427 -15.93 3.49 -5.13
C VAL A 427 -15.96 2.04 -5.62
N PRO A 428 -14.83 1.38 -5.92
CA PRO A 428 -14.91 0.01 -6.37
C PRO A 428 -15.40 -0.94 -5.26
N LYS A 429 -15.14 -0.63 -3.97
CA LYS A 429 -15.62 -1.46 -2.84
C LYS A 429 -17.13 -1.40 -2.75
N ILE A 430 -17.65 -0.18 -2.91
CA ILE A 430 -19.08 0.10 -2.93
C ILE A 430 -19.74 -0.63 -4.11
N ARG A 431 -19.13 -0.60 -5.29
CA ARG A 431 -19.61 -1.36 -6.47
C ARG A 431 -19.57 -2.87 -6.24
N ASP A 432 -18.47 -3.41 -5.75
CA ASP A 432 -18.31 -4.86 -5.47
C ASP A 432 -19.39 -5.34 -4.47
N VAL A 433 -19.63 -4.58 -3.41
CA VAL A 433 -20.68 -4.88 -2.42
C VAL A 433 -22.08 -4.81 -3.04
N GLY A 434 -22.35 -3.78 -3.85
CA GLY A 434 -23.62 -3.65 -4.57
C GLY A 434 -23.88 -4.79 -5.54
N ALA A 435 -22.85 -5.20 -6.30
CA ALA A 435 -22.91 -6.33 -7.22
C ALA A 435 -23.17 -7.65 -6.48
N ALA A 436 -22.45 -7.88 -5.38
CA ALA A 436 -22.66 -9.04 -4.52
C ALA A 436 -24.10 -9.11 -3.97
N TYR A 437 -24.63 -7.98 -3.53
CA TYR A 437 -26.02 -7.89 -3.06
C TYR A 437 -27.04 -8.17 -4.16
N LEU A 438 -26.81 -7.64 -5.37
CA LEU A 438 -27.66 -7.90 -6.53
C LEU A 438 -27.69 -9.39 -6.89
N GLU A 439 -26.53 -10.06 -6.96
CA GLU A 439 -26.44 -11.49 -7.23
C GLU A 439 -27.23 -12.32 -6.20
N GLN A 440 -27.12 -11.98 -4.92
CA GLN A 440 -27.85 -12.67 -3.84
C GLN A 440 -29.36 -12.44 -3.91
N SER A 441 -29.79 -11.21 -4.23
CA SER A 441 -31.21 -10.87 -4.37
C SER A 441 -31.88 -11.64 -5.51
N GLN A 442 -31.13 -12.00 -6.57
CA GLN A 442 -31.62 -12.78 -7.71
C GLN A 442 -31.65 -14.29 -7.44
N LEU A 443 -30.74 -14.80 -6.60
CA LEU A 443 -30.65 -16.23 -6.24
C LEU A 443 -31.69 -16.67 -5.19
N GLY A 444 -32.36 -15.73 -4.53
CA GLY A 444 -33.43 -15.99 -3.56
C GLY A 444 -34.70 -16.57 -4.18
N ASN A 445 -34.68 -17.86 -4.56
CA ASN A 445 -35.89 -18.60 -4.94
C ASN A 445 -36.85 -18.69 -3.74
N GLY A 446 -37.90 -17.87 -3.74
CA GLY A 446 -38.97 -17.88 -2.72
C GLY A 446 -39.12 -16.59 -1.90
N VAL A 447 -38.43 -15.52 -2.28
CA VAL A 447 -38.48 -14.22 -1.60
C VAL A 447 -39.79 -13.49 -1.94
N SER A 448 -40.50 -12.96 -0.93
CA SER A 448 -41.76 -12.23 -1.13
C SER A 448 -41.56 -10.96 -1.98
N ALA A 449 -42.61 -10.52 -2.68
CA ALA A 449 -42.56 -9.32 -3.51
C ALA A 449 -42.11 -8.05 -2.75
N GLU A 450 -42.37 -8.00 -1.43
CA GLU A 450 -41.95 -6.90 -0.55
C GLU A 450 -40.43 -6.83 -0.36
N ILE A 451 -39.76 -7.97 -0.18
CA ILE A 451 -38.30 -8.02 0.00
C ILE A 451 -37.58 -7.68 -1.33
N VAL A 452 -38.16 -8.09 -2.46
CA VAL A 452 -37.66 -7.70 -3.79
C VAL A 452 -37.80 -6.18 -4.01
N GLY A 453 -38.89 -5.58 -3.52
CA GLY A 453 -39.09 -4.12 -3.52
C GLY A 453 -38.03 -3.39 -2.69
N ASP A 454 -37.80 -3.82 -1.44
CA ASP A 454 -36.79 -3.23 -0.54
C ASP A 454 -35.38 -3.34 -1.12
N ALA A 455 -35.01 -4.50 -1.68
CA ALA A 455 -33.70 -4.69 -2.32
C ALA A 455 -33.50 -3.76 -3.52
N ARG A 456 -34.56 -3.55 -4.34
CA ARG A 456 -34.53 -2.62 -5.47
C ARG A 456 -34.35 -1.19 -5.00
N ASP A 457 -35.08 -0.76 -3.98
CA ASP A 457 -35.00 0.60 -3.43
C ASP A 457 -33.60 0.89 -2.86
N LYS A 458 -33.01 -0.09 -2.15
CA LYS A 458 -31.63 -0.01 -1.63
C LYS A 458 -30.59 0.10 -2.74
N LEU A 459 -30.71 -0.74 -3.78
CA LEU A 459 -29.82 -0.69 -4.95
C LEU A 459 -29.95 0.64 -5.70
N GLU A 460 -31.16 1.17 -5.86
CA GLU A 460 -31.35 2.48 -6.50
C GLU A 460 -30.70 3.61 -5.69
N ARG A 461 -30.86 3.60 -4.35
CA ARG A 461 -30.18 4.56 -3.47
C ARG A 461 -28.66 4.46 -3.54
N LEU A 462 -28.12 3.25 -3.70
CA LEU A 462 -26.69 3.00 -3.87
C LEU A 462 -26.20 3.54 -5.21
N LEU A 463 -26.89 3.24 -6.30
CA LEU A 463 -26.56 3.70 -7.65
C LEU A 463 -26.59 5.24 -7.74
N ARG A 464 -27.59 5.89 -7.15
CA ARG A 464 -27.62 7.37 -7.09
C ARG A 464 -26.40 7.94 -6.36
N LYS A 465 -25.95 7.31 -5.27
CA LYS A 465 -24.73 7.73 -4.57
C LYS A 465 -23.46 7.44 -5.36
N LEU A 466 -23.40 6.32 -6.08
CA LEU A 466 -22.29 6.03 -6.97
C LEU A 466 -22.18 7.06 -8.08
N ASP A 467 -23.30 7.44 -8.74
CA ASP A 467 -23.31 8.48 -9.78
C ASP A 467 -22.71 9.82 -9.28
N ASP A 468 -23.00 10.18 -8.02
CA ASP A 468 -22.42 11.36 -7.37
C ASP A 468 -20.93 11.25 -7.02
N LEU A 469 -20.41 10.04 -6.81
CA LEU A 469 -19.05 9.78 -6.31
C LEU A 469 -18.08 9.39 -7.42
N ASP A 470 -18.56 8.71 -8.45
CA ASP A 470 -17.78 7.99 -9.44
C ASP A 470 -17.20 8.93 -10.52
N CYS A 471 -16.02 9.49 -10.22
CA CYS A 471 -15.34 10.44 -11.10
C CYS A 471 -13.90 10.02 -11.47
N TRP A 472 -13.52 8.76 -11.21
CA TRP A 472 -12.20 8.22 -11.53
C TRP A 472 -12.26 7.32 -12.76
N GLN A 473 -11.44 7.63 -13.77
CA GLN A 473 -11.45 6.93 -15.06
C GLN A 473 -10.88 5.51 -14.99
N GLY A 474 -9.97 5.22 -14.04
CA GLY A 474 -9.33 3.92 -13.93
C GLY A 474 -10.14 2.82 -13.26
N LEU A 475 -11.42 3.07 -13.03
CA LEU A 475 -12.30 2.15 -12.33
C LEU A 475 -13.20 1.34 -13.27
N GLY A 476 -13.14 1.43 -14.61
CA GLY A 476 -14.18 0.71 -15.37
C GLY A 476 -14.24 0.70 -16.89
N ILE A 477 -13.16 0.61 -17.67
CA ILE A 477 -13.28 0.15 -19.08
C ILE A 477 -12.09 -0.75 -19.44
N LEU A 478 -12.33 -2.06 -19.54
CA LEU A 478 -11.44 -2.98 -20.26
C LEU A 478 -11.96 -3.12 -21.69
N ASP A 479 -11.15 -2.73 -22.68
CA ASP A 479 -11.35 -3.17 -24.05
C ASP A 479 -11.29 -4.69 -24.08
N SER A 480 -12.32 -5.32 -24.62
CA SER A 480 -12.33 -6.76 -24.85
C SER A 480 -11.10 -7.13 -25.70
N PRO A 481 -10.34 -8.18 -25.37
CA PRO A 481 -9.25 -8.61 -26.23
C PRO A 481 -9.82 -8.94 -27.62
N PRO A 482 -9.15 -8.56 -28.72
CA PRO A 482 -9.63 -8.89 -30.05
C PRO A 482 -9.79 -10.41 -30.13
N LEU A 483 -11.03 -10.84 -30.39
CA LEU A 483 -11.34 -12.23 -30.68
C LEU A 483 -10.34 -12.68 -31.76
N ARG A 484 -9.48 -13.65 -31.41
CA ARG A 484 -8.71 -14.37 -32.41
C ARG A 484 -9.75 -15.06 -33.30
N VAL A 485 -10.02 -14.46 -34.45
CA VAL A 485 -10.67 -15.16 -35.55
C VAL A 485 -9.69 -16.27 -35.94
N GLU A 486 -10.02 -17.49 -35.55
CA GLU A 486 -9.34 -18.66 -36.09
C GLU A 486 -9.53 -18.63 -37.60
N ALA A 487 -8.44 -18.39 -38.32
CA ALA A 487 -8.41 -18.54 -39.76
C ALA A 487 -8.72 -20.01 -40.06
N ARG A 488 -9.85 -20.23 -40.76
CA ARG A 488 -10.16 -21.50 -41.41
C ARG A 488 -9.33 -21.68 -42.67
#